data_AF-A0A433MZE2-F1
#
_entry.id   AF-A0A433MZE2-F1
#
_cell.length_a   1.000
_cell.length_b   1.000
_cell.length_c   1.000
_cell.angle_alpha   90.00
_cell.angle_beta   90.00
_cell.angle_gamma   90.00
#
_symmetry.space_group_name_H-M   'P 1'
#
loop_
_entity.id
_entity.type
_entity.pdbx_description
1 polymer ?
#
loop_
_entity_poly.entity_id
_entity_poly.type
_entity_poly.pdbx_seq_one_letter_code
_entity_poly.pdbx_strand_id
1 'polypeptide(L)'
;MKDSGWYSQLYQDQFKETWQQLQRDQPQDVWLRFADFVRIELALYAIETKFPGISAKDFGYLLQGIPVNSLQPKKKLISRLRGYLRHIRSQAVWQDFLDKYLNAPAFYRVRGYDLDQQDRPIHRGVSCAPDRFNAYGNFLQNPAPLKRRTEYRPAPAGDYIIIDSNNKPRSVRINEQLAECGLRSLHNIDLTLRQRISARAIAIPFNDLISIAEELDQKIGGNWVHRVQDALNGLHKVTKSGLKKANELRLNGKEHLLGPCAAGKSTGFAVAAIWLERIVFFKRSPSSTCCCRHGKKLSHR
;
A
#
# COMPACT_ATOMS: atom_id res chain seq x y z
N MET A 1 -10.02 -8.89 10.40
CA MET A 1 -10.27 -7.48 10.05
C MET A 1 -11.55 -7.42 9.22
N LYS A 2 -12.68 -6.94 9.79
CA LYS A 2 -14.01 -7.03 9.16
C LYS A 2 -14.01 -6.39 7.76
N ASP A 3 -14.65 -7.05 6.81
CA ASP A 3 -14.87 -6.48 5.48
C ASP A 3 -15.76 -5.24 5.65
N SER A 4 -15.44 -4.13 4.99
CA SER A 4 -16.07 -2.83 5.29
C SER A 4 -17.56 -2.78 4.93
N GLY A 5 -18.14 -3.85 4.40
CA GLY A 5 -19.57 -4.01 4.14
C GLY A 5 -20.15 -2.97 3.20
N TRP A 6 -19.34 -2.13 2.54
CA TRP A 6 -19.82 -1.00 1.74
C TRP A 6 -20.69 -1.46 0.57
N TYR A 7 -20.45 -2.66 0.06
CA TYR A 7 -21.22 -3.29 -1.00
C TYR A 7 -22.58 -3.82 -0.52
N SER A 8 -22.85 -3.86 0.79
CA SER A 8 -24.14 -4.34 1.32
C SER A 8 -25.32 -3.47 0.90
N GLN A 9 -25.09 -2.17 0.66
CA GLN A 9 -26.15 -1.28 0.12
C GLN A 9 -26.53 -1.62 -1.32
N LEU A 10 -25.69 -2.37 -2.04
CA LEU A 10 -26.02 -2.91 -3.37
C LEU A 10 -26.78 -4.23 -3.26
N TYR A 11 -26.83 -4.83 -2.07
CA TYR A 11 -27.50 -6.08 -1.78
C TYR A 11 -28.99 -5.85 -1.57
N GLN A 12 -29.66 -5.39 -2.63
CA GLN A 12 -31.12 -5.35 -2.70
C GLN A 12 -31.68 -6.79 -2.75
N ASP A 13 -32.91 -6.99 -2.29
CA ASP A 13 -33.50 -8.32 -2.13
C ASP A 13 -33.47 -9.15 -3.43
N GLN A 14 -33.85 -8.56 -4.56
CA GLN A 14 -33.83 -9.23 -5.86
C GLN A 14 -32.41 -9.66 -6.29
N PHE A 15 -31.39 -8.83 -6.01
CA PHE A 15 -30.01 -9.16 -6.36
C PHE A 15 -29.44 -10.22 -5.43
N LYS A 16 -29.79 -10.18 -4.16
CA LYS A 16 -29.43 -11.18 -3.17
C LYS A 16 -30.01 -12.55 -3.53
N GLU A 17 -31.30 -12.62 -3.87
CA GLU A 17 -31.95 -13.88 -4.27
C GLU A 17 -31.30 -14.45 -5.54
N THR A 18 -31.13 -13.60 -6.56
CA THR A 18 -30.45 -14.00 -7.81
C THR A 18 -29.04 -14.49 -7.50
N TRP A 19 -28.27 -13.76 -6.69
CA TRP A 19 -26.91 -14.13 -6.32
C TRP A 19 -26.85 -15.48 -5.58
N GLN A 20 -27.74 -15.71 -4.62
CA GLN A 20 -27.82 -16.96 -3.87
C GLN A 20 -28.21 -18.15 -4.77
N GLN A 21 -29.06 -17.92 -5.77
CA GLN A 21 -29.37 -18.94 -6.77
C GLN A 21 -28.12 -19.28 -7.60
N LEU A 22 -27.42 -18.28 -8.13
CA LEU A 22 -26.20 -18.48 -8.93
C LEU A 22 -25.10 -19.21 -8.14
N GLN A 23 -24.99 -18.97 -6.83
CA GLN A 23 -24.05 -19.69 -5.97
C GLN A 23 -24.40 -21.17 -5.81
N ARG A 24 -25.68 -21.53 -5.72
CA ARG A 24 -26.11 -22.94 -5.61
C ARG A 24 -25.81 -23.72 -6.89
N ASP A 25 -25.89 -23.05 -8.03
CA ASP A 25 -25.78 -23.69 -9.34
C ASP A 25 -24.32 -23.82 -9.85
N GLN A 26 -23.31 -23.41 -9.05
CA GLN A 26 -21.91 -23.43 -9.47
C GLN A 26 -20.99 -24.33 -8.62
N PRO A 27 -19.98 -24.97 -9.25
CA PRO A 27 -18.89 -25.63 -8.54
C PRO A 27 -18.04 -24.61 -7.75
N GLN A 28 -17.55 -25.00 -6.57
CA GLN A 28 -16.92 -24.08 -5.62
C GLN A 28 -15.60 -23.45 -6.09
N ASP A 29 -14.91 -24.09 -7.03
CA ASP A 29 -13.61 -23.67 -7.59
C ASP A 29 -13.72 -22.48 -8.57
N VAL A 30 -14.91 -22.21 -9.10
CA VAL A 30 -15.20 -21.06 -10.00
C VAL A 30 -15.86 -19.89 -9.25
N TRP A 31 -16.05 -20.00 -7.93
CA TRP A 31 -16.79 -19.00 -7.16
C TRP A 31 -16.05 -17.68 -6.98
N LEU A 32 -16.66 -16.61 -7.48
CA LEU A 32 -16.44 -15.27 -6.93
C LEU A 32 -17.35 -15.07 -5.72
N ARG A 33 -16.81 -14.49 -4.65
CA ARG A 33 -17.66 -13.97 -3.57
C ARG A 33 -18.38 -12.73 -4.08
N PHE A 34 -19.58 -12.46 -3.58
CA PHE A 34 -20.36 -11.27 -3.96
C PHE A 34 -19.54 -9.98 -3.87
N ALA A 35 -18.83 -9.84 -2.76
CA ALA A 35 -17.97 -8.70 -2.50
C ALA A 35 -16.88 -8.51 -3.57
N ASP A 36 -16.37 -9.61 -4.14
CA ASP A 36 -15.34 -9.57 -5.17
C ASP A 36 -15.94 -9.28 -6.55
N PHE A 37 -17.11 -9.85 -6.87
CA PHE A 37 -17.89 -9.49 -8.06
C PHE A 37 -18.14 -7.98 -8.12
N VAL A 38 -18.68 -7.40 -7.04
CA VAL A 38 -18.96 -5.97 -6.95
C VAL A 38 -17.68 -5.12 -7.08
N ARG A 39 -16.56 -5.58 -6.52
CA ARG A 39 -15.27 -4.88 -6.65
C ARG A 39 -14.79 -4.86 -8.10
N ILE A 40 -14.95 -5.97 -8.82
CA ILE A 40 -14.57 -6.07 -10.23
C ILE A 40 -15.45 -5.14 -11.06
N GLU A 41 -16.76 -5.15 -10.86
CA GLU A 41 -17.65 -4.21 -11.58
C GLU A 41 -17.35 -2.74 -11.26
N LEU A 42 -17.08 -2.40 -10.00
CA LEU A 42 -16.65 -1.05 -9.64
C LEU A 42 -15.34 -0.66 -10.35
N ALA A 43 -14.40 -1.59 -10.48
CA ALA A 43 -13.15 -1.37 -11.21
C ALA A 43 -13.42 -1.15 -12.72
N LEU A 44 -14.23 -2.00 -13.35
CA LEU A 44 -14.60 -1.87 -14.77
C LEU A 44 -15.35 -0.56 -15.06
N TYR A 45 -16.31 -0.19 -14.20
CA TYR A 45 -16.99 1.10 -14.25
C TYR A 45 -16.02 2.29 -14.11
N ALA A 46 -15.01 2.17 -13.26
CA ALA A 46 -13.99 3.20 -13.13
C ALA A 46 -13.11 3.32 -14.39
N ILE A 47 -12.77 2.20 -15.02
CA ILE A 47 -11.98 2.18 -16.26
C ILE A 47 -12.76 2.86 -17.37
N GLU A 48 -14.01 2.43 -17.60
CA GLU A 48 -14.91 3.02 -18.59
C GLU A 48 -15.07 4.53 -18.39
N THR A 49 -15.37 4.97 -17.16
CA THR A 49 -15.81 6.36 -16.92
C THR A 49 -14.70 7.33 -16.54
N LYS A 50 -13.57 6.87 -16.01
CA LYS A 50 -12.50 7.74 -15.49
C LYS A 50 -11.12 7.51 -16.09
N PHE A 51 -10.90 6.37 -16.76
CA PHE A 51 -9.63 6.01 -17.37
C PHE A 51 -9.81 5.53 -18.82
N PRO A 52 -10.38 6.37 -19.70
CA PRO A 52 -10.55 6.00 -21.10
C PRO A 52 -9.19 5.66 -21.73
N GLY A 53 -9.13 4.55 -22.47
CA GLY A 53 -7.91 4.08 -23.13
C GLY A 53 -7.01 3.15 -22.30
N ILE A 54 -7.43 2.79 -21.09
CA ILE A 54 -6.77 1.70 -20.33
C ILE A 54 -7.49 0.38 -20.63
N SER A 55 -6.71 -0.65 -20.96
CA SER A 55 -7.19 -2.03 -21.00
C SER A 55 -7.60 -2.50 -19.61
N ALA A 56 -8.70 -3.22 -19.50
CA ALA A 56 -9.12 -3.84 -18.25
C ALA A 56 -8.01 -4.72 -17.66
N LYS A 57 -7.23 -5.42 -18.48
CA LYS A 57 -6.13 -6.25 -18.01
C LYS A 57 -5.06 -5.43 -17.30
N ASP A 58 -4.75 -4.22 -17.74
CA ASP A 58 -3.65 -3.40 -17.18
C ASP A 58 -4.02 -2.59 -15.93
N PHE A 59 -5.29 -2.56 -15.57
CA PHE A 59 -5.78 -1.72 -14.47
C PHE A 59 -5.13 -2.04 -13.11
N GLY A 60 -4.76 -3.30 -12.86
CA GLY A 60 -4.07 -3.71 -11.64
C GLY A 60 -2.70 -3.03 -11.46
N TYR A 61 -2.01 -2.64 -12.54
CA TYR A 61 -0.79 -1.84 -12.47
C TYR A 61 -1.07 -0.41 -11.99
N LEU A 62 -2.16 0.19 -12.47
CA LEU A 62 -2.59 1.52 -12.05
C LEU A 62 -2.97 1.52 -10.56
N LEU A 63 -3.62 0.46 -10.08
CA LEU A 63 -3.89 0.26 -8.66
C LEU A 63 -2.60 0.09 -7.85
N GLN A 64 -1.50 -0.39 -8.41
CA GLN A 64 -0.18 -0.41 -7.76
C GLN A 64 0.55 0.93 -7.85
N GLY A 65 0.05 1.87 -8.65
CA GLY A 65 0.61 3.22 -8.82
C GLY A 65 1.63 3.29 -9.94
N ILE A 66 1.67 2.24 -10.77
CA ILE A 66 2.47 2.17 -11.98
C ILE A 66 1.67 2.88 -13.09
N PRO A 67 2.25 3.89 -13.76
CA PRO A 67 1.61 4.52 -14.91
C PRO A 67 1.39 3.51 -16.05
N VAL A 68 0.26 3.63 -16.75
CA VAL A 68 -0.10 2.80 -17.91
C VAL A 68 -0.45 3.73 -19.06
N ASN A 69 0.08 3.50 -20.27
CA ASN A 69 -0.22 4.30 -21.47
C ASN A 69 -0.09 5.82 -21.26
N SER A 70 0.95 6.27 -20.55
CA SER A 70 1.17 7.67 -20.17
C SER A 70 0.08 8.32 -19.30
N LEU A 71 -0.98 7.58 -18.96
CA LEU A 71 -2.02 8.04 -18.05
C LEU A 71 -1.46 8.07 -16.63
N GLN A 72 -1.29 9.30 -16.15
CA GLN A 72 -0.90 9.53 -14.77
C GLN A 72 -2.08 9.19 -13.85
N PRO A 73 -1.89 8.35 -12.83
CA PRO A 73 -2.94 8.04 -11.89
C PRO A 73 -3.45 9.33 -11.24
N LYS A 74 -4.75 9.62 -11.40
CA LYS A 74 -5.43 10.68 -10.63
C LYS A 74 -5.33 10.31 -9.16
N LYS A 75 -4.30 10.84 -8.46
CA LYS A 75 -3.85 10.36 -7.13
C LYS A 75 -4.99 10.18 -6.13
N LYS A 76 -5.93 11.13 -6.08
CA LYS A 76 -7.10 11.06 -5.19
C LYS A 76 -8.05 9.91 -5.57
N LEU A 77 -8.37 9.75 -6.86
CA LEU A 77 -9.27 8.70 -7.34
C LEU A 77 -8.67 7.31 -7.15
N ILE A 78 -7.39 7.12 -7.49
CA ILE A 78 -6.69 5.85 -7.27
C ILE A 78 -6.61 5.51 -5.79
N SER A 79 -6.34 6.50 -4.93
CA SER A 79 -6.37 6.29 -3.48
C SER A 79 -7.75 5.82 -2.98
N ARG A 80 -8.85 6.42 -3.48
CA ARG A 80 -10.22 5.97 -3.16
C ARG A 80 -10.47 4.54 -3.65
N LEU A 81 -10.14 4.25 -4.91
CA LEU A 81 -10.29 2.93 -5.51
C LEU A 81 -9.54 1.87 -4.70
N ARG A 82 -8.29 2.12 -4.29
CA ARG A 82 -7.53 1.22 -3.39
C ARG A 82 -8.25 0.96 -2.07
N GLY A 83 -9.02 1.91 -1.55
CA GLY A 83 -9.85 1.74 -0.36
C GLY A 83 -10.97 0.72 -0.57
N TYR A 84 -11.68 0.80 -1.69
CA TYR A 84 -12.77 -0.13 -2.05
C TYR A 84 -12.27 -1.50 -2.52
N LEU A 85 -11.19 -1.50 -3.31
CA LEU A 85 -10.56 -2.65 -3.96
C LEU A 85 -9.42 -3.24 -3.11
N ARG A 86 -9.44 -3.05 -1.79
CA ARG A 86 -8.32 -3.36 -0.90
C ARG A 86 -7.82 -4.80 -0.94
N HIS A 87 -8.61 -5.75 -1.46
CA HIS A 87 -8.26 -7.17 -1.58
C HIS A 87 -7.62 -7.50 -2.93
N ILE A 88 -7.75 -6.61 -3.91
CA ILE A 88 -7.16 -6.70 -5.24
C ILE A 88 -5.89 -5.83 -5.22
N ARG A 89 -4.81 -6.37 -4.62
CA ARG A 89 -3.58 -5.61 -4.35
C ARG A 89 -2.48 -5.78 -5.38
N SER A 90 -2.58 -6.80 -6.23
CA SER A 90 -1.57 -7.09 -7.24
C SER A 90 -2.22 -7.29 -8.60
N GLN A 91 -1.39 -7.16 -9.63
CA GLN A 91 -1.79 -7.43 -11.01
C GLN A 91 -2.29 -8.86 -11.18
N ALA A 92 -1.58 -9.83 -10.59
CA ALA A 92 -1.96 -11.25 -10.68
C ALA A 92 -3.34 -11.51 -10.05
N VAL A 93 -3.61 -10.95 -8.87
CA VAL A 93 -4.92 -11.09 -8.21
C VAL A 93 -6.02 -10.41 -9.04
N TRP A 94 -5.72 -9.25 -9.64
CA TRP A 94 -6.66 -8.57 -10.52
C TRP A 94 -7.01 -9.42 -11.75
N GLN A 95 -6.02 -9.98 -12.43
CA GLN A 95 -6.23 -10.84 -13.59
C GLN A 95 -7.02 -12.10 -13.24
N ASP A 96 -6.65 -12.80 -12.17
CA ASP A 96 -7.41 -13.98 -11.69
C ASP A 96 -8.89 -13.66 -11.43
N PHE A 97 -9.15 -12.50 -10.82
CA PHE A 97 -10.52 -12.07 -10.50
C PHE A 97 -11.29 -11.68 -11.76
N LEU A 98 -10.65 -10.94 -12.67
CA LEU A 98 -11.22 -10.55 -13.95
C LEU A 98 -11.56 -11.78 -14.81
N ASP A 99 -10.65 -12.75 -14.87
CA ASP A 99 -10.86 -13.99 -15.62
C ASP A 99 -12.03 -14.79 -15.05
N LYS A 100 -12.14 -14.91 -13.72
CA LYS A 100 -13.30 -15.53 -13.08
C LYS A 100 -14.61 -14.80 -13.38
N TYR A 101 -14.59 -13.47 -13.41
CA TYR A 101 -15.78 -12.66 -13.72
C TYR A 101 -16.25 -12.84 -15.16
N LEU A 102 -15.32 -12.92 -16.11
CA LEU A 102 -15.63 -13.06 -17.54
C LEU A 102 -16.02 -14.48 -17.92
N ASN A 103 -15.44 -15.49 -17.28
CA ASN A 103 -15.60 -16.89 -17.69
C ASN A 103 -16.63 -17.67 -16.88
N ALA A 104 -17.16 -17.14 -15.78
CA ALA A 104 -18.17 -17.83 -14.98
C ALA A 104 -19.55 -17.81 -15.67
N PRO A 105 -20.08 -18.96 -16.14
CA PRO A 105 -21.32 -18.98 -16.92
C PRO A 105 -22.54 -18.51 -16.13
N ALA A 106 -22.59 -18.79 -14.82
CA ALA A 106 -23.70 -18.37 -13.96
C ALA A 106 -23.75 -16.85 -13.82
N PHE A 107 -22.60 -16.16 -13.82
CA PHE A 107 -22.56 -14.71 -13.69
C PHE A 107 -22.93 -13.99 -15.00
N TYR A 108 -23.04 -14.68 -16.13
CA TYR A 108 -23.40 -14.08 -17.42
C TYR A 108 -24.69 -13.27 -17.36
N ARG A 109 -25.69 -13.73 -16.58
CA ARG A 109 -26.99 -13.06 -16.48
C ARG A 109 -26.99 -11.82 -15.59
N VAL A 110 -26.01 -11.69 -14.70
CA VAL A 110 -25.92 -10.59 -13.73
C VAL A 110 -24.79 -9.63 -14.02
N ARG A 111 -23.78 -10.03 -14.81
CA ARG A 111 -22.62 -9.20 -15.13
C ARG A 111 -23.00 -7.96 -15.93
N GLY A 112 -22.50 -6.81 -15.49
CA GLY A 112 -22.74 -5.50 -16.10
C GLY A 112 -21.76 -5.14 -17.21
N TYR A 113 -20.74 -5.97 -17.42
CA TYR A 113 -19.63 -5.68 -18.32
C TYR A 113 -19.18 -6.91 -19.09
N ASP A 114 -18.86 -6.69 -20.36
CA ASP A 114 -17.98 -7.53 -21.18
C ASP A 114 -16.69 -6.76 -21.49
N LEU A 115 -15.74 -7.40 -22.18
CA LEU A 115 -14.58 -6.72 -22.75
C LEU A 115 -14.64 -6.74 -24.28
N ASP A 116 -14.19 -5.66 -24.91
CA ASP A 116 -13.98 -5.59 -26.36
C ASP A 116 -12.67 -6.27 -26.80
N GLN A 117 -12.37 -6.22 -28.11
CA GLN A 117 -11.15 -6.80 -28.68
C GLN A 117 -9.85 -6.15 -28.16
N GLN A 118 -9.93 -4.95 -27.59
CA GLN A 118 -8.82 -4.23 -26.97
C GLN A 118 -8.86 -4.35 -25.44
N ASP A 119 -9.61 -5.34 -24.92
CA ASP A 119 -9.82 -5.59 -23.50
C ASP A 119 -10.43 -4.39 -22.76
N ARG A 120 -11.16 -3.49 -23.43
CA ARG A 120 -11.83 -2.36 -22.79
C ARG A 120 -13.22 -2.78 -22.31
N PRO A 121 -13.66 -2.30 -21.13
CA PRO A 121 -14.99 -2.62 -20.63
C PRO A 121 -16.08 -2.07 -21.56
N ILE A 122 -17.01 -2.94 -21.95
CA ILE A 122 -18.25 -2.60 -22.62
C ILE A 122 -19.39 -2.81 -21.64
N HIS A 123 -20.13 -1.74 -21.35
CA HIS A 123 -21.32 -1.81 -20.50
C HIS A 123 -22.43 -2.65 -21.15
N ARG A 124 -23.08 -3.48 -20.35
CA ARG A 124 -24.22 -4.31 -20.74
C ARG A 124 -25.49 -3.85 -20.04
N GLY A 125 -26.62 -3.95 -20.72
CA GLY A 125 -27.92 -3.87 -20.06
C GLY A 125 -28.09 -5.04 -19.07
N VAL A 126 -28.51 -4.72 -17.85
CA VAL A 126 -28.75 -5.70 -16.78
C VAL A 126 -30.13 -5.49 -16.20
N SER A 127 -30.86 -6.60 -16.02
CA SER A 127 -32.20 -6.58 -15.40
C SER A 127 -32.14 -6.69 -13.89
N CYS A 128 -31.09 -7.31 -13.35
CA CYS A 128 -30.89 -7.47 -11.92
C CYS A 128 -30.09 -6.28 -11.36
N ALA A 129 -30.61 -5.58 -10.35
CA ALA A 129 -30.01 -4.39 -9.74
C ALA A 129 -29.42 -3.39 -10.77
N PRO A 130 -30.23 -2.83 -11.68
CA PRO A 130 -29.77 -1.86 -12.69
C PRO A 130 -29.19 -0.59 -12.06
N ASP A 131 -29.68 -0.17 -10.89
CA ASP A 131 -29.22 1.04 -10.21
C ASP A 131 -27.82 0.94 -9.59
N ARG A 132 -27.19 -0.24 -9.61
CA ARG A 132 -25.87 -0.42 -8.99
C ARG A 132 -24.79 0.44 -9.64
N PHE A 133 -24.92 0.80 -10.92
CA PHE A 133 -23.96 1.68 -11.60
C PHE A 133 -24.04 3.12 -11.07
N ASN A 134 -25.22 3.59 -10.66
CA ASN A 134 -25.37 4.88 -9.97
C ASN A 134 -24.61 4.87 -8.65
N ALA A 135 -24.70 3.76 -7.91
CA ALA A 135 -23.94 3.57 -6.68
C ALA A 135 -22.42 3.46 -6.94
N TYR A 136 -21.97 2.83 -8.03
CA TYR A 136 -20.55 2.86 -8.44
C TYR A 136 -20.08 4.29 -8.70
N GLY A 137 -20.86 5.09 -9.44
CA GLY A 137 -20.62 6.52 -9.62
C GLY A 137 -20.43 7.25 -8.29
N ASN A 138 -21.33 7.00 -7.33
CA ASN A 138 -21.24 7.58 -5.98
C ASN A 138 -19.97 7.13 -5.24
N PHE A 139 -19.52 5.89 -5.37
CA PHE A 139 -18.29 5.40 -4.74
C PHE A 139 -17.03 6.01 -5.35
N LEU A 140 -17.02 6.30 -6.65
CA LEU A 140 -15.87 6.99 -7.25
C LEU A 140 -15.74 8.45 -6.78
N GLN A 141 -16.87 9.07 -6.45
CA GLN A 141 -16.92 10.44 -5.95
C GLN A 141 -16.60 10.51 -4.45
N ASN A 142 -17.06 9.53 -3.66
CA ASN A 142 -17.00 9.54 -2.21
C ASN A 142 -15.97 8.54 -1.66
N PRO A 143 -15.18 8.90 -0.63
CA PRO A 143 -14.27 7.95 0.00
C PRO A 143 -15.06 6.79 0.63
N ALA A 144 -14.48 5.59 0.62
CA ALA A 144 -15.05 4.45 1.31
C ALA A 144 -15.30 4.80 2.79
N PRO A 145 -16.44 4.38 3.39
CA PRO A 145 -16.74 4.60 4.79
C PRO A 145 -15.89 3.69 5.66
N LEU A 146 -14.57 3.86 5.59
CA LEU A 146 -13.63 3.17 6.43
C LEU A 146 -13.82 3.70 7.84
N LYS A 147 -14.27 2.82 8.75
CA LYS A 147 -14.20 3.12 10.18
C LYS A 147 -12.76 3.49 10.50
N ARG A 148 -12.53 4.75 10.88
CA ARG A 148 -11.26 5.12 11.49
C ARG A 148 -11.09 4.18 12.68
N ARG A 149 -9.98 3.45 12.73
CA ARG A 149 -9.55 2.89 14.00
C ARG A 149 -9.22 4.10 14.86
N THR A 150 -10.15 4.47 15.74
CA THR A 150 -9.98 5.54 16.72
C THR A 150 -8.94 5.16 17.75
N GLU A 151 -8.67 3.85 17.90
CA GLU A 151 -7.68 3.31 18.80
C GLU A 151 -6.70 2.43 18.02
N TYR A 152 -5.46 2.89 17.89
CA TYR A 152 -4.34 1.99 17.65
C TYR A 152 -3.99 1.34 19.01
N ARG A 153 -3.83 0.02 19.03
CA ARG A 153 -3.48 -0.74 20.25
C ARG A 153 -2.18 -1.47 19.96
N PRO A 154 -1.01 -0.87 20.26
CA PRO A 154 0.26 -1.57 20.08
C PRO A 154 0.29 -2.81 20.97
N ALA A 155 0.96 -3.86 20.50
CA ALA A 155 1.10 -5.08 21.26
C ALA A 155 2.00 -4.82 22.50
N PRO A 156 1.60 -5.27 23.70
CA PRO A 156 2.45 -5.16 24.89
C PRO A 156 3.71 -6.02 24.77
N ALA A 157 4.65 -5.85 25.69
CA ALA A 157 5.80 -6.74 25.78
C ALA A 157 5.33 -8.19 26.04
N GLY A 158 5.99 -9.16 25.43
CA GLY A 158 5.64 -10.57 25.54
C GLY A 158 6.06 -11.39 24.33
N ASP A 159 5.76 -12.69 24.40
CA ASP A 159 6.01 -13.65 23.33
C ASP A 159 4.74 -13.86 22.50
N TYR A 160 4.87 -13.77 21.18
CA TYR A 160 3.78 -13.85 20.23
C TYR A 160 4.06 -14.92 19.19
N ILE A 161 3.00 -15.62 18.77
CA ILE A 161 3.06 -16.48 17.60
C ILE A 161 2.40 -15.75 16.44
N ILE A 162 3.17 -15.50 15.39
CA ILE A 162 2.66 -14.99 14.12
C ILE A 162 2.63 -16.12 13.09
N ILE A 163 1.63 -16.11 12.23
CA ILE A 163 1.56 -17.02 11.10
C ILE A 163 2.19 -16.32 9.90
N ASP A 164 3.24 -16.89 9.32
CA ASP A 164 3.88 -16.32 8.15
C ASP A 164 3.08 -16.58 6.85
N SER A 165 3.56 -16.05 5.73
CA SER A 165 2.88 -16.18 4.43
C SER A 165 2.76 -17.62 3.94
N ASN A 166 3.55 -18.56 4.48
CA ASN A 166 3.50 -19.98 4.15
C ASN A 166 2.67 -20.75 5.19
N ASN A 167 1.86 -20.05 5.97
CA ASN A 167 1.05 -20.60 7.04
C ASN A 167 1.86 -21.27 8.16
N LYS A 168 3.15 -20.91 8.31
CA LYS A 168 4.02 -21.47 9.36
C LYS A 168 4.03 -20.56 10.60
N PRO A 169 3.90 -21.12 11.81
CA PRO A 169 4.01 -20.35 13.03
C PRO A 169 5.46 -19.89 13.23
N ARG A 170 5.64 -18.63 13.61
CA ARG A 170 6.92 -18.05 14.04
C ARG A 170 6.75 -17.36 15.38
N SER A 171 7.69 -17.61 16.29
CA SER A 171 7.76 -16.89 17.56
C SER A 171 8.42 -15.54 17.37
N VAL A 172 7.81 -14.50 17.94
CA VAL A 172 8.32 -13.13 17.97
C VAL A 172 8.22 -12.63 19.41
N ARG A 173 9.35 -12.23 19.98
CA ARG A 173 9.39 -11.58 21.29
C ARG A 173 9.38 -10.06 21.10
N ILE A 174 8.38 -9.40 21.69
CA ILE A 174 8.33 -7.95 21.83
C ILE A 174 8.90 -7.63 23.20
N ASN A 175 10.07 -6.99 23.25
CA ASN A 175 10.64 -6.52 24.51
C ASN A 175 10.00 -5.17 24.93
N GLU A 176 10.30 -4.73 26.14
CA GLU A 176 9.77 -3.48 26.71
C GLU A 176 10.09 -2.26 25.85
N GLN A 177 11.31 -2.17 25.32
CA GLN A 177 11.74 -1.06 24.45
C GLN A 177 10.89 -0.98 23.17
N LEU A 178 10.60 -2.12 22.53
CA LEU A 178 9.77 -2.20 21.34
C LEU A 178 8.30 -1.89 21.64
N ALA A 179 7.78 -2.38 22.77
CA ALA A 179 6.43 -2.07 23.23
C ALA A 179 6.27 -0.56 23.48
N GLU A 180 7.26 0.06 24.12
CA GLU A 180 7.30 1.51 24.35
C GLU A 180 7.36 2.30 23.04
N CYS A 181 8.12 1.86 22.04
CA CYS A 181 8.10 2.45 20.69
C CYS A 181 6.69 2.44 20.08
N GLY A 182 5.92 1.36 20.27
CA GLY A 182 4.53 1.28 19.84
C GLY A 182 3.64 2.32 20.54
N LEU A 183 3.82 2.51 21.85
CA LEU A 183 3.09 3.49 22.66
C LEU A 183 3.50 4.95 22.36
N ARG A 184 4.78 5.22 22.14
CA ARG A 184 5.25 6.56 21.74
C ARG A 184 4.74 6.96 20.35
N SER A 185 4.57 5.97 19.47
CA SER A 185 3.93 6.19 18.17
C SER A 185 2.46 6.62 18.32
N LEU A 186 1.73 6.18 19.35
CA LEU A 186 0.37 6.68 19.61
C LEU A 186 0.33 8.18 19.89
N HIS A 187 1.23 8.64 20.77
CA HIS A 187 1.23 10.01 21.27
C HIS A 187 1.71 11.04 20.22
N ASN A 188 2.47 10.59 19.22
CA ASN A 188 3.01 11.45 18.16
C ASN A 188 2.26 11.37 16.83
N ILE A 189 1.36 10.40 16.66
CA ILE A 189 0.51 10.30 15.48
C ILE A 189 -0.81 11.01 15.81
N ASP A 190 -0.81 12.33 15.67
CA ASP A 190 -2.08 13.02 15.47
C ASP A 190 -2.62 12.61 14.09
N LEU A 191 -3.56 11.66 14.08
CA LEU A 191 -4.26 11.17 12.89
C LEU A 191 -5.15 12.25 12.24
N THR A 192 -5.37 13.40 12.90
CA THR A 192 -6.12 14.55 12.39
C THR A 192 -5.21 15.57 11.71
N LEU A 193 -3.98 15.73 12.20
CA LEU A 193 -2.93 16.37 11.45
C LEU A 193 -2.57 15.45 10.29
N ARG A 194 -3.00 15.80 9.08
CA ARG A 194 -2.18 15.54 7.89
C ARG A 194 -0.86 16.26 8.13
N GLN A 195 0.03 15.69 8.93
CA GLN A 195 1.41 16.12 9.00
C GLN A 195 1.88 16.03 7.56
N ARG A 196 1.94 17.19 6.90
CA ARG A 196 2.71 17.37 5.70
C ARG A 196 4.09 16.97 6.14
N ILE A 197 4.46 15.70 5.91
CA ILE A 197 5.84 15.23 5.93
C ILE A 197 6.61 16.38 5.29
N SER A 198 7.53 16.97 6.06
CA SER A 198 8.14 18.27 5.78
C SER A 198 8.36 18.44 4.29
N ALA A 199 8.03 19.61 3.73
CA ALA A 199 8.14 19.88 2.29
C ALA A 199 9.52 19.54 1.68
N ARG A 200 10.55 19.39 2.52
CA ARG A 200 11.90 18.98 2.15
C ARG A 200 12.02 17.45 2.13
N ALA A 201 12.34 16.92 0.95
CA ALA A 201 12.73 15.52 0.77
C ALA A 201 13.89 15.15 1.71
N ILE A 202 13.79 14.00 2.38
CA ILE A 202 14.92 13.40 3.08
C ILE A 202 15.74 12.66 2.03
N ALA A 203 16.97 13.10 1.79
CA ALA A 203 17.90 12.41 0.92
C ALA A 203 18.86 11.59 1.78
N ILE A 204 18.92 10.29 1.52
CA ILE A 204 19.78 9.34 2.24
C ILE A 204 20.87 8.89 1.26
N PRO A 205 22.13 9.30 1.45
CA PRO A 205 23.24 8.83 0.64
C PRO A 205 23.35 7.30 0.70
N PHE A 206 23.72 6.67 -0.42
CA PHE A 206 23.91 5.22 -0.46
C PHE A 206 25.01 4.73 0.49
N ASN A 207 26.08 5.51 0.66
CA ASN A 207 27.15 5.18 1.59
C ASN A 207 26.66 5.05 3.03
N ASP A 208 25.71 5.90 3.43
CA ASP A 208 25.12 5.82 4.76
C ASP A 208 24.28 4.54 4.93
N LEU A 209 23.55 4.14 3.90
CA LEU A 209 22.80 2.87 3.90
C LEU A 209 23.75 1.67 3.98
N ILE A 210 24.86 1.70 3.25
CA ILE A 210 25.88 0.65 3.28
C ILE A 210 26.50 0.57 4.69
N SER A 211 26.82 1.70 5.31
CA SER A 211 27.37 1.73 6.67
C SER A 211 26.42 1.10 7.71
N ILE A 212 25.11 1.39 7.62
CA ILE A 212 24.12 0.70 8.47
C ILE A 212 24.08 -0.81 8.18
N ALA A 213 24.25 -1.22 6.92
CA ALA A 213 24.27 -2.63 6.55
C ALA A 213 25.49 -3.37 7.13
N GLU A 214 26.67 -2.75 7.12
CA GLU A 214 27.89 -3.27 7.74
C GLU A 214 27.69 -3.54 9.23
N GLU A 215 27.07 -2.59 9.94
CA GLU A 215 26.75 -2.77 11.36
C GLU A 215 25.75 -3.91 11.61
N LEU A 216 24.76 -4.08 10.73
CA LEU A 216 23.80 -5.17 10.85
C LEU A 216 24.47 -6.52 10.63
N ASP A 217 25.37 -6.63 9.66
CA ASP A 217 26.16 -7.85 9.45
C ASP A 217 27.02 -8.19 10.67
N GLN A 218 27.61 -7.19 11.33
CA GLN A 218 28.37 -7.41 12.56
C GLN A 218 27.50 -7.87 13.74
N LYS A 219 26.27 -7.34 13.87
CA LYS A 219 25.41 -7.56 15.05
C LYS A 219 24.54 -8.81 14.94
N ILE A 220 23.95 -9.05 13.78
CA ILE A 220 22.93 -10.09 13.59
C ILE A 220 23.22 -11.02 12.42
N GLY A 221 24.26 -10.73 11.61
CA GLY A 221 24.57 -11.48 10.39
C GLY A 221 23.44 -11.38 9.35
N GLY A 222 23.63 -12.04 8.20
CA GLY A 222 22.60 -12.14 7.15
C GLY A 222 22.95 -11.52 5.80
N ASN A 223 24.22 -11.18 5.57
CA ASN A 223 24.76 -10.64 4.33
C ASN A 223 24.04 -9.35 3.88
N TRP A 224 23.81 -8.47 4.85
CA TRP A 224 23.12 -7.19 4.66
C TRP A 224 23.84 -6.30 3.67
N VAL A 225 25.17 -6.22 3.73
CA VAL A 225 25.96 -5.38 2.81
C VAL A 225 25.68 -5.76 1.35
N HIS A 226 25.81 -7.04 1.00
CA HIS A 226 25.52 -7.52 -0.35
C HIS A 226 24.07 -7.25 -0.75
N ARG A 227 23.11 -7.56 0.12
CA ARG A 227 21.68 -7.37 -0.16
C ARG A 227 21.31 -5.91 -0.38
N VAL A 228 21.97 -4.99 0.34
CA VAL A 228 21.78 -3.55 0.17
C VAL A 228 22.47 -3.09 -1.11
N GLN A 229 23.71 -3.48 -1.34
CA GLN A 229 24.44 -3.14 -2.56
C GLN A 229 23.70 -3.58 -3.82
N ASP A 230 23.18 -4.81 -3.86
CA ASP A 230 22.33 -5.29 -4.97
C ASP A 230 21.11 -4.40 -5.21
N ALA A 231 20.41 -4.05 -4.13
CA ALA A 231 19.24 -3.20 -4.19
C ALA A 231 19.57 -1.78 -4.71
N LEU A 232 20.69 -1.22 -4.25
CA LEU A 232 21.14 0.13 -4.60
C LEU A 232 21.72 0.20 -6.02
N ASN A 233 22.44 -0.85 -6.46
CA ASN A 233 22.98 -0.95 -7.82
C ASN A 233 21.88 -0.94 -8.89
N GLY A 234 20.73 -1.55 -8.58
CA GLY A 234 19.54 -1.51 -9.43
C GLY A 234 18.74 -0.20 -9.37
N LEU A 235 19.06 0.73 -8.45
CA LEU A 235 18.22 1.90 -8.21
C LEU A 235 18.45 3.00 -9.25
N HIS A 236 17.38 3.31 -9.98
CA HIS A 236 17.35 4.38 -10.98
C HIS A 236 16.24 5.37 -10.68
N LYS A 237 16.52 6.65 -10.91
CA LYS A 237 15.53 7.72 -10.94
C LYS A 237 14.90 7.78 -12.33
N VAL A 238 13.58 7.73 -12.38
CA VAL A 238 12.82 7.98 -13.60
C VAL A 238 12.81 9.49 -13.88
N THR A 239 13.30 9.90 -15.05
CA THR A 239 13.25 11.27 -15.57
C THR A 239 12.45 11.32 -16.86
N LYS A 240 12.18 12.53 -17.37
CA LYS A 240 11.54 12.70 -18.70
C LYS A 240 12.36 12.08 -19.84
N SER A 241 13.67 11.96 -19.66
CA SER A 241 14.62 11.44 -20.66
C SER A 241 14.98 9.97 -20.45
N GLY A 242 14.27 9.26 -19.56
CA GLY A 242 14.51 7.84 -19.27
C GLY A 242 14.99 7.57 -17.85
N LEU A 243 15.80 6.52 -17.68
CA LEU A 243 16.33 6.10 -16.38
C LEU A 243 17.71 6.70 -16.13
N LYS A 244 17.91 7.33 -14.97
CA LYS A 244 19.22 7.83 -14.53
C LYS A 244 19.64 7.11 -13.26
N LYS A 245 20.88 6.62 -13.19
CA LYS A 245 21.41 5.97 -11.99
C LYS A 245 21.29 6.91 -10.78
N ALA A 246 20.78 6.38 -9.66
CA ALA A 246 20.67 7.12 -8.42
C ALA A 246 21.93 6.92 -7.55
N ASN A 247 22.22 7.90 -6.69
CA ASN A 247 23.27 7.86 -5.67
C ASN A 247 22.73 8.12 -4.25
N GLU A 248 21.44 8.44 -4.15
CA GLU A 248 20.72 8.71 -2.92
C GLU A 248 19.31 8.11 -2.99
N LEU A 249 18.80 7.68 -1.85
CA LEU A 249 17.40 7.32 -1.67
C LEU A 249 16.65 8.56 -1.17
N ARG A 250 15.66 9.04 -1.93
CA ARG A 250 14.86 10.21 -1.55
C ARG A 250 13.49 9.81 -1.02
N LEU A 251 13.17 10.29 0.18
CA LEU A 251 11.88 10.10 0.82
C LEU A 251 11.17 11.46 0.89
N ASN A 252 10.24 11.70 -0.04
CA ASN A 252 9.50 12.96 -0.15
C ASN A 252 7.98 12.78 -0.18
N GLY A 253 7.50 11.57 0.13
CA GLY A 253 6.08 11.21 0.12
C GLY A 253 5.41 11.25 -1.27
N LYS A 254 6.16 11.49 -2.35
CA LYS A 254 5.64 11.60 -3.72
C LYS A 254 6.27 10.61 -4.70
N GLU A 255 7.45 10.07 -4.37
CA GLU A 255 8.18 9.09 -5.17
C GLU A 255 7.80 7.65 -4.78
N HIS A 256 7.71 6.78 -5.78
CA HIS A 256 7.42 5.36 -5.61
C HIS A 256 8.68 4.56 -5.92
N LEU A 257 9.06 3.64 -5.03
CA LEU A 257 10.11 2.67 -5.30
C LEU A 257 9.48 1.45 -6.00
N LEU A 258 9.77 1.31 -7.29
CA LEU A 258 9.25 0.23 -8.14
C LEU A 258 10.38 -0.75 -8.49
N GLY A 259 10.04 -2.01 -8.71
CA GLY A 259 10.98 -3.04 -9.14
C GLY A 259 10.42 -4.45 -8.99
N PRO A 260 11.03 -5.47 -9.61
CA PRO A 260 10.55 -6.85 -9.55
C PRO A 260 10.57 -7.41 -8.11
N CYS A 261 9.86 -8.51 -7.89
CA CYS A 261 9.99 -9.29 -6.66
C CYS A 261 11.46 -9.62 -6.41
N ALA A 262 11.88 -9.64 -5.14
CA ALA A 262 13.27 -9.86 -4.72
C ALA A 262 14.31 -8.79 -5.15
N ALA A 263 13.94 -7.69 -5.81
CA ALA A 263 14.86 -6.58 -6.12
C ALA A 263 15.39 -5.80 -4.89
N GLY A 264 15.25 -6.32 -3.67
CA GLY A 264 15.81 -5.71 -2.46
C GLY A 264 15.08 -4.46 -1.94
N LYS A 265 13.91 -4.08 -2.48
CA LYS A 265 13.13 -2.89 -2.03
C LYS A 265 12.91 -2.85 -0.51
N SER A 266 12.46 -3.98 0.08
CA SER A 266 12.22 -4.08 1.52
C SER A 266 13.52 -4.01 2.32
N THR A 267 14.63 -4.55 1.80
CA THR A 267 15.96 -4.45 2.40
C THR A 267 16.38 -2.97 2.47
N GLY A 268 16.29 -2.24 1.35
CA GLY A 268 16.64 -0.83 1.31
C GLY A 268 15.81 0.01 2.28
N PHE A 269 14.49 -0.25 2.38
CA PHE A 269 13.63 0.43 3.35
C PHE A 269 13.95 0.09 4.81
N ALA A 270 14.31 -1.16 5.12
CA ALA A 270 14.67 -1.55 6.48
C ALA A 270 15.89 -0.77 6.99
N VAL A 271 16.93 -0.70 6.17
CA VAL A 271 18.17 0.02 6.47
C VAL A 271 17.94 1.54 6.52
N ALA A 272 17.13 2.07 5.60
CA ALA A 272 16.72 3.47 5.64
C ALA A 272 15.93 3.83 6.92
N ALA A 273 15.08 2.92 7.42
CA ALA A 273 14.33 3.14 8.66
C ALA A 273 15.25 3.24 9.88
N ILE A 274 16.27 2.38 9.97
CA ILE A 274 17.28 2.42 11.05
C ILE A 274 18.11 3.71 10.96
N TRP A 275 18.51 4.11 9.75
CA TRP A 275 19.21 5.38 9.54
C TRP A 275 18.36 6.58 10.00
N LEU A 276 17.07 6.59 9.64
CA LEU A 276 16.13 7.65 10.03
C LEU A 276 15.93 7.73 11.54
N GLU A 277 15.80 6.58 12.21
CA GLU A 277 15.72 6.52 13.67
C GLU A 277 16.88 7.31 14.29
N ARG A 278 18.11 7.03 13.86
CA ARG A 278 19.32 7.65 14.42
C ARG A 278 19.33 9.16 14.25
N ILE A 279 18.95 9.67 13.08
CA ILE A 279 18.96 11.12 12.81
C ILE A 279 17.84 11.86 13.51
N VAL A 280 16.67 11.23 13.64
CA VAL A 280 15.55 11.82 14.38
C VAL A 280 15.86 11.87 15.88
N PHE A 281 16.51 10.84 16.43
CA PHE A 281 16.99 10.85 17.82
C PHE A 281 18.12 11.87 18.05
N PHE A 282 19.08 11.99 17.12
CA PHE A 282 20.20 12.95 17.28
C PHE A 282 19.74 14.42 17.29
N LYS A 283 18.66 14.76 16.59
CA LYS A 283 18.09 16.12 16.59
C LYS A 283 17.24 16.44 17.83
N ARG A 284 16.97 15.47 18.71
CA ARG A 284 16.14 15.63 19.91
C ARG A 284 16.93 15.60 21.22
N SER A 285 18.26 15.41 21.21
CA SER A 285 19.08 15.61 22.41
C SER A 285 19.23 17.12 22.68
N PRO A 286 18.69 17.67 23.79
CA PRO A 286 19.02 19.01 24.21
C PRO A 286 20.47 19.05 24.67
N SER A 287 21.17 20.09 24.25
CA SER A 287 22.45 20.56 24.77
C SER A 287 22.64 20.22 26.26
N SER A 288 23.51 19.26 26.56
CA SER A 288 24.24 19.29 27.82
C SER A 288 25.19 20.47 27.74
N THR A 289 24.82 21.54 28.42
CA THR A 289 25.59 22.74 28.69
C THR A 289 26.94 22.34 29.29
N CYS A 290 27.99 22.28 28.47
CA CYS A 290 29.36 22.34 28.96
C CYS A 290 29.70 23.84 29.14
N CYS A 291 29.16 24.43 30.20
CA CYS A 291 29.56 25.76 30.69
C CYS A 291 30.72 25.59 31.68
N CYS A 292 31.95 25.55 31.20
CA CYS A 292 33.11 25.97 31.99
C CYS A 292 33.71 27.20 31.31
N ARG A 293 33.27 28.37 31.79
CA ARG A 293 33.79 29.69 31.43
C ARG A 293 35.29 29.76 31.76
N HIS A 294 36.08 30.19 30.77
CA HIS A 294 37.38 30.80 30.98
C HIS A 294 37.23 32.34 30.98
N GLY A 295 37.93 32.99 31.92
CA GLY A 295 38.25 34.42 31.93
C GLY A 295 37.74 35.15 33.18
N LYS A 296 38.51 35.98 33.88
CA LYS A 296 39.89 36.48 33.75
C LYS A 296 40.22 37.25 35.05
N LYS A 297 41.48 37.14 35.49
CA LYS A 297 42.34 38.08 36.26
C LYS A 297 41.71 39.13 37.20
N LEU A 298 42.26 39.21 38.42
CA LEU A 298 42.64 40.47 39.08
C LEU A 298 43.91 40.25 39.92
N SER A 299 44.83 41.20 39.80
CA SER A 299 46.12 41.32 40.49
C SER A 299 45.98 41.93 41.88
N HIS A 300 46.82 41.53 42.84
CA HIS A 300 47.77 42.39 43.57
C HIS A 300 48.19 41.77 44.91
N ARG A 301 49.51 41.84 45.14
CA ARG A 301 50.28 41.67 46.38
C ARG A 301 50.46 40.24 46.89
#